data_AF-A0AAV6JYY7-F1
#
_entry.id   AF-A0AAV6JYY7-F1
#
_cell.length_a   1.000
_cell.length_b   1.000
_cell.length_c   1.000
_cell.angle_alpha   90.00
_cell.angle_beta   90.00
_cell.angle_gamma   90.00
#
_symmetry.space_group_name_H-M   'P 1'
#
loop_
_entity.id
_entity.type
_entity.pdbx_description
1 polymer ?
#
loop_
_entity_poly.entity_id
_entity_poly.type
_entity_poly.pdbx_seq_one_letter_code
_entity_poly.pdbx_strand_id
1 'polypeptide(L)'
;MLTMQEFHRRYHEETGITFASLYPGCIATTGLFREHVPLFRLLFPPFQKYITKGYVSEDEAGKRLAQVVSDLSLTKSGVYWTWNKSSASFENQLSEEASNPEKARRLWEISEKLVGLA
;
A
#
# COMPACT_ATOMS: atom_id res chain seq x y z
N MET A 1 6.44 -0.69 -2.48
CA MET A 1 6.98 -1.70 -1.55
C MET A 1 8.48 -1.54 -1.32
N LEU A 2 9.28 -1.50 -2.38
CA LEU A 2 10.75 -1.38 -2.32
C LEU A 2 11.25 -0.28 -1.38
N THR A 3 10.69 0.94 -1.47
CA THR A 3 11.07 2.05 -0.59
C THR A 3 10.74 1.76 0.89
N MET A 4 9.57 1.19 1.19
CA MET A 4 9.18 0.83 2.57
C MET A 4 10.13 -0.23 3.14
N GLN A 5 10.51 -1.23 2.33
CA GLN A 5 11.47 -2.27 2.72
C GLN A 5 12.84 -1.65 3.05
N GLU A 6 13.32 -0.68 2.27
CA GLU A 6 14.58 0.01 2.60
C GLU A 6 14.46 0.89 3.84
N PHE A 7 13.34 1.58 4.05
CA PHE A 7 13.11 2.32 5.30
C PHE A 7 13.16 1.37 6.52
N HIS A 8 12.44 0.25 6.45
CA HIS A 8 12.47 -0.77 7.49
C HIS A 8 13.90 -1.28 7.72
N ARG A 9 14.59 -1.75 6.67
CA ARG A 9 15.94 -2.32 6.75
C ARG A 9 16.97 -1.34 7.30
N ARG A 10 16.86 -0.06 6.95
CA ARG A 10 17.86 0.97 7.32
C ARG A 10 17.61 1.57 8.69
N TYR A 11 16.36 1.73 9.10
CA TYR A 11 16.03 2.60 10.24
C TYR A 11 15.17 1.96 11.32
N HIS A 12 14.50 0.84 11.07
CA HIS A 12 13.56 0.28 12.06
C HIS A 12 14.26 -0.10 13.38
N GLU A 13 15.34 -0.89 13.30
CA GLU A 13 16.08 -1.37 14.47
C GLU A 13 16.69 -0.22 15.29
N GLU A 14 17.18 0.83 14.62
CA GLU A 14 17.83 1.97 15.29
C GLU A 14 16.81 2.94 15.92
N THR A 15 15.69 3.19 15.25
CA THR A 15 14.75 4.26 15.63
C THR A 15 13.52 3.76 16.37
N GLY A 16 13.19 2.46 16.27
CA GLY A 16 11.93 1.90 16.71
C GLY A 16 10.71 2.35 15.89
N ILE A 17 10.90 3.14 14.81
CA ILE A 17 9.81 3.59 13.95
C ILE A 17 9.30 2.41 13.12
N THR A 18 7.99 2.22 13.11
CA THR A 18 7.33 1.22 12.25
C THR A 18 7.18 1.75 10.83
N PHE A 19 7.73 1.04 9.87
CA PHE A 19 7.54 1.30 8.44
C PHE A 19 6.66 0.20 7.85
N ALA A 20 5.49 0.57 7.37
CA ALA A 20 4.55 -0.36 6.74
C ALA A 20 3.96 0.25 5.47
N SER A 21 3.39 -0.61 4.64
CA SER A 21 2.63 -0.22 3.46
C SER A 21 1.22 -0.79 3.53
N LEU A 22 0.30 -0.20 2.79
CA LEU A 22 -1.13 -0.47 2.90
C LEU A 22 -1.77 -0.58 1.52
N TYR A 23 -2.60 -1.60 1.33
CA TYR A 23 -3.64 -1.63 0.32
C TYR A 23 -5.00 -1.76 1.01
N PRO A 24 -5.79 -0.67 1.06
CA PRO A 24 -7.04 -0.67 1.78
C PRO A 24 -8.18 -1.35 0.99
N GLY A 25 -7.93 -1.81 -0.24
CA GLY A 25 -8.93 -2.33 -1.18
C GLY A 25 -9.08 -1.45 -2.42
N CYS A 26 -9.97 -1.86 -3.34
CA CYS A 26 -10.13 -1.15 -4.61
C CYS A 26 -11.04 0.07 -4.46
N ILE A 27 -10.45 1.26 -4.39
CA ILE A 27 -11.19 2.53 -4.26
C ILE A 27 -11.49 3.10 -5.65
N ALA A 28 -12.54 2.59 -6.28
CA ALA A 28 -12.86 2.90 -7.67
C ALA A 28 -13.54 4.26 -7.91
N THR A 29 -13.93 4.98 -6.84
CA THR A 29 -14.63 6.27 -6.93
C THR A 29 -13.71 7.49 -6.82
N THR A 30 -12.44 7.29 -6.50
CA THR A 30 -11.48 8.39 -6.36
C THR A 30 -11.20 9.08 -7.70
N GLY A 31 -10.61 10.28 -7.64
CA GLY A 31 -10.09 10.97 -8.82
C GLY A 31 -8.89 10.30 -9.49
N LEU A 32 -8.44 9.11 -9.06
CA LEU A 32 -7.27 8.42 -9.63
C LEU A 32 -7.47 8.10 -11.12
N PHE A 33 -8.67 7.69 -11.51
CA PHE A 33 -9.00 7.32 -12.90
C PHE A 33 -9.70 8.42 -13.68
N ARG A 34 -9.65 9.68 -13.23
CA ARG A 34 -10.42 10.81 -13.80
C ARG A 34 -10.17 11.04 -15.31
N GLU A 35 -8.93 10.81 -15.76
CA GLU A 35 -8.52 10.95 -17.17
C GLU A 35 -8.62 9.63 -17.96
N HIS A 36 -9.08 8.55 -17.34
CA HIS A 36 -9.24 7.28 -18.03
C HIS A 36 -10.45 7.31 -18.98
N VAL A 37 -10.44 6.44 -20.00
CA VAL A 37 -11.51 6.40 -21.02
C VAL A 37 -12.91 6.38 -20.37
N PRO A 38 -13.88 7.17 -20.86
CA PRO A 38 -15.18 7.33 -20.20
C PRO A 38 -15.90 6.01 -19.91
N LEU A 39 -15.80 5.05 -20.82
CA LEU A 39 -16.38 3.72 -20.66
C LEU A 39 -15.81 2.97 -19.45
N PHE A 40 -14.50 3.08 -19.20
CA PHE A 40 -13.87 2.48 -18.03
C PHE A 40 -14.37 3.13 -16.75
N ARG A 41 -14.43 4.47 -16.70
CA ARG A 41 -14.93 5.20 -15.52
C ARG A 41 -16.37 4.81 -15.17
N LEU A 42 -17.19 4.52 -16.18
CA LEU A 42 -18.58 4.08 -15.98
C LEU A 42 -18.67 2.62 -15.51
N LEU A 43 -17.90 1.71 -16.11
CA LEU A 43 -18.06 0.27 -15.90
C LEU A 43 -17.18 -0.30 -14.77
N PHE A 44 -16.00 0.27 -14.53
CA PHE A 44 -15.04 -0.26 -13.58
C PHE A 44 -15.56 -0.24 -12.13
N PRO A 45 -16.17 0.86 -11.61
CA PRO A 45 -16.71 0.86 -10.26
C PRO A 45 -17.80 -0.20 -10.00
N PRO A 46 -18.88 -0.33 -10.81
CA PRO A 46 -19.87 -1.37 -10.58
C PRO A 46 -19.29 -2.77 -10.81
N PHE A 47 -18.35 -2.95 -11.75
CA PHE A 47 -17.65 -4.23 -11.92
C PHE A 47 -16.89 -4.63 -10.65
N GLN A 48 -16.13 -3.70 -10.05
CA GLN A 48 -15.41 -3.96 -8.81
C GLN A 48 -16.35 -4.25 -7.63
N LYS A 49 -17.51 -3.58 -7.61
CA LYS A 49 -18.50 -3.72 -6.54
C LYS A 49 -19.27 -5.02 -6.61
N TYR A 50 -19.78 -5.38 -7.78
CA TYR A 50 -20.72 -6.49 -7.94
C TYR A 50 -20.08 -7.77 -8.44
N ILE A 51 -18.98 -7.69 -9.21
CA ILE A 51 -18.35 -8.87 -9.82
C ILE A 51 -17.13 -9.32 -9.02
N THR A 52 -16.09 -8.49 -8.92
CA THR A 52 -14.87 -8.87 -8.18
C THR A 52 -15.07 -8.87 -6.67
N LYS A 53 -16.04 -8.07 -6.19
CA LYS A 53 -16.29 -7.78 -4.77
C LYS A 53 -15.05 -7.21 -4.08
N GLY A 54 -14.19 -6.52 -4.82
CA GLY A 54 -12.98 -5.86 -4.34
C GLY A 54 -13.16 -4.38 -4.00
N TYR A 55 -14.32 -3.81 -4.35
CA TYR A 55 -14.65 -2.41 -4.10
C TYR A 55 -14.65 -2.07 -2.60
N VAL A 56 -14.04 -0.93 -2.28
CA VAL A 56 -14.08 -0.30 -0.95
C VAL A 56 -14.40 1.18 -1.13
N SER A 57 -15.26 1.73 -0.27
CA SER A 57 -15.55 3.18 -0.29
C SER A 57 -14.35 3.98 0.25
N GLU A 58 -14.29 5.26 -0.11
CA GLU A 58 -13.26 6.17 0.42
C GLU A 58 -13.28 6.27 1.95
N ASP A 59 -14.47 6.31 2.55
CA ASP A 59 -14.64 6.32 4.01
C ASP A 59 -14.07 5.04 4.68
N GLU A 60 -14.40 3.87 4.14
CA GLU A 60 -13.88 2.59 4.66
C GLU A 60 -12.36 2.48 4.45
N ALA A 61 -11.85 2.92 3.31
CA ALA A 61 -10.40 2.97 3.08
C ALA A 61 -9.69 3.92 4.06
N GLY A 62 -10.32 5.06 4.39
CA GLY A 62 -9.85 5.98 5.40
C GLY A 62 -9.81 5.36 6.80
N LYS A 63 -10.85 4.60 7.18
CA LYS A 63 -10.88 3.85 8.45
C LYS A 63 -9.76 2.81 8.54
N ARG A 64 -9.47 2.10 7.45
CA ARG A 64 -8.36 1.13 7.39
C ARG A 64 -7.00 1.80 7.53
N LEU A 65 -6.81 2.96 6.89
CA LEU A 65 -5.62 3.77 7.08
C LEU A 65 -5.49 4.23 8.55
N ALA A 66 -6.56 4.75 9.14
CA ALA A 66 -6.57 5.15 10.55
C ALA A 66 -6.19 3.97 11.45
N GLN A 67 -6.74 2.77 11.18
CA GLN A 67 -6.41 1.55 11.90
C GLN A 67 -4.90 1.23 11.84
N VAL A 68 -4.28 1.23 10.65
CA VAL A 68 -2.82 0.97 10.53
C VAL A 68 -1.99 1.96 11.33
N VAL A 69 -2.44 3.20 11.43
CA VAL A 69 -1.70 4.26 12.13
C VAL A 69 -1.88 4.19 13.65
N SER A 70 -3.07 3.83 14.14
CA SER A 70 -3.41 3.94 15.58
C SER A 70 -3.56 2.63 16.33
N ASP A 71 -3.77 1.50 15.66
CA ASP A 71 -4.03 0.21 16.29
C ASP A 71 -2.73 -0.47 16.71
N LEU A 72 -2.58 -0.74 18.02
CA LEU A 72 -1.40 -1.39 18.58
C LEU A 72 -1.17 -2.80 18.03
N SER A 73 -2.22 -3.46 17.52
CA SER A 73 -2.09 -4.78 16.88
C SER A 73 -1.44 -4.74 15.50
N LEU A 74 -1.32 -3.57 14.87
CA LEU A 74 -0.75 -3.37 13.52
C LEU A 74 0.61 -2.67 13.53
N THR A 75 1.37 -2.85 14.61
CA THR A 75 2.66 -2.18 14.87
C THR A 75 3.86 -2.86 14.22
N LYS A 76 3.68 -4.03 13.58
CA LYS A 76 4.78 -4.75 12.92
C LYS A 76 5.35 -3.94 11.75
N SER A 77 6.66 -3.78 11.70
CA SER A 77 7.37 -3.11 10.60
C SER A 77 7.74 -4.07 9.47
N GLY A 78 8.02 -3.52 8.28
CA GLY A 78 8.44 -4.29 7.10
C GLY A 78 7.29 -4.99 6.39
N VAL A 79 6.05 -4.66 6.74
CA VAL A 79 4.84 -5.39 6.29
C VAL A 79 4.03 -4.64 5.24
N TYR A 80 3.21 -5.43 4.55
CA TYR A 80 2.19 -4.94 3.63
C TYR A 80 0.81 -5.34 4.14
N TRP A 81 0.09 -4.38 4.71
CA TRP A 81 -1.24 -4.59 5.25
C TRP A 81 -2.30 -4.58 4.16
N THR A 82 -3.21 -5.54 4.23
CA THR A 82 -4.39 -5.65 3.38
C THR A 82 -5.57 -6.19 4.19
N TRP A 83 -6.79 -6.07 3.66
CA TRP A 83 -8.02 -6.52 4.32
C TRP A 83 -8.67 -7.63 3.52
N ASN A 84 -9.23 -8.60 4.22
CA ASN A 84 -10.13 -9.59 3.63
C ASN A 84 -11.59 -9.08 3.67
N LYS A 85 -12.51 -9.92 3.18
CA LYS A 85 -13.95 -9.60 3.13
C LYS A 85 -14.61 -9.47 4.50
N SER A 86 -13.98 -9.98 5.57
CA SER A 86 -14.49 -9.90 6.95
C SER A 86 -13.86 -8.75 7.73
N SER A 87 -13.27 -7.76 7.05
CA SER A 87 -12.59 -6.60 7.64
C SER A 87 -11.43 -6.94 8.59
N ALA A 88 -10.89 -8.17 8.52
CA ALA A 88 -9.67 -8.52 9.23
C ALA A 88 -8.46 -8.13 8.38
N SER A 89 -7.56 -7.36 8.97
CA SER A 89 -6.26 -7.03 8.41
C SER A 89 -5.34 -8.26 8.45
N PHE A 90 -4.53 -8.44 7.41
CA PHE A 90 -3.51 -9.48 7.36
C PHE A 90 -2.27 -8.99 6.61
N GLU A 91 -1.14 -9.65 6.87
CA GLU A 91 0.10 -9.43 6.14
C GLU A 91 0.01 -10.09 4.77
N ASN A 92 0.08 -9.29 3.72
CA ASN A 92 0.03 -9.79 2.37
C ASN A 92 1.39 -10.29 1.89
N GLN A 93 1.37 -11.29 1.01
CA GLN A 93 2.57 -11.78 0.36
C GLN A 93 3.03 -10.77 -0.71
N LEU A 94 4.33 -10.45 -0.70
CA LEU A 94 4.94 -9.62 -1.72
C LEU A 94 5.21 -10.41 -3.00
N SER A 95 5.16 -9.74 -4.15
CA SER A 95 5.68 -10.33 -5.39
C SER A 95 7.19 -10.49 -5.30
N GLU A 96 7.76 -11.40 -6.11
CA GLU A 96 9.21 -11.62 -6.18
C GLU A 96 9.99 -10.33 -6.44
N GLU A 97 9.45 -9.46 -7.30
CA GLU A 97 10.04 -8.17 -7.58
C GLU A 97 9.98 -7.23 -6.37
N ALA A 98 8.83 -7.17 -5.68
CA ALA A 98 8.62 -6.30 -4.54
C ALA A 98 9.41 -6.75 -3.29
N SER A 99 9.82 -8.02 -3.23
CA SER A 99 10.66 -8.60 -2.18
C SER A 99 12.15 -8.65 -2.55
N ASN A 100 12.58 -8.16 -3.71
CA ASN A 100 13.97 -8.23 -4.15
C ASN A 100 14.83 -7.15 -3.44
N PRO A 101 15.78 -7.55 -2.56
CA PRO A 101 16.53 -6.59 -1.76
C PRO A 101 17.57 -5.81 -2.57
N GLU A 102 18.18 -6.41 -3.60
CA GLU A 102 19.13 -5.74 -4.49
C GLU A 102 18.45 -4.63 -5.28
N LYS A 103 17.24 -4.90 -5.79
CA LYS A 103 16.42 -3.92 -6.50
C LYS A 103 15.99 -2.78 -5.58
N ALA A 104 15.60 -3.10 -4.34
CA ALA A 104 15.23 -2.10 -3.35
C ALA A 104 16.41 -1.17 -3.02
N ARG A 105 17.59 -1.73 -2.77
CA ARG A 105 18.84 -0.98 -2.53
C ARG A 105 19.20 -0.10 -3.71
N ARG A 106 19.12 -0.63 -4.93
CA ARG A 106 19.46 0.13 -6.15
C ARG A 106 18.48 1.28 -6.39
N LEU A 107 17.18 1.04 -6.18
CA LEU A 107 16.16 2.08 -6.27
C LEU A 107 16.46 3.22 -5.29
N TRP A 108 16.81 2.88 -4.05
CA TRP A 108 17.15 3.87 -3.01
C TRP A 108 18.33 4.74 -3.43
N GLU A 109 19.46 4.15 -3.80
CA GLU A 109 20.68 4.86 -4.20
C GLU A 109 20.45 5.81 -5.38
N ILE A 110 19.67 5.38 -6.38
CA ILE A 110 19.33 6.24 -7.52
C ILE A 110 18.39 7.35 -7.09
N SER A 111 17.39 7.03 -6.25
CA SER A 111 16.40 8.02 -5.79
C SER A 111 17.07 9.14 -4.98
N GLU A 112 18.01 8.81 -4.09
CA GLU A 112 18.77 9.80 -3.31
C GLU A 112 19.50 10.80 -4.22
N LYS A 113 20.18 10.32 -5.26
CA LYS A 113 20.86 11.18 -6.24
C LYS A 113 19.88 12.07 -7.01
N LEU A 114 18.73 11.51 -7.41
CA LEU A 114 17.71 12.25 -8.14
C LEU A 114 17.08 13.39 -7.32
N VAL A 115 17.06 13.26 -5.99
CA VAL A 115 16.52 14.28 -5.09
C VAL A 115 17.61 15.10 -4.38
N GLY A 116 18.89 14.95 -4.76
CA GLY A 116 20.01 15.74 -4.25
C GLY A 116 20.43 15.44 -2.81
N LEU A 117 20.17 14.22 -2.32
CA LEU A 117 20.59 13.75 -1.00
C LEU A 117 21.91 12.96 -1.02
N ALA A 118 22.43 12.64 -2.21
CA ALA A 118 23.67 11.90 -2.45
C ALA A 118 24.39 12.39 -3.71
#